data_AF-I4EYJ5-F1
#
_entry.id   AF-I4EYJ5-F1
#
_cell.length_a   1.000
_cell.length_b   1.000
_cell.length_c   1.000
_cell.angle_alpha   90.00
_cell.angle_beta   90.00
_cell.angle_gamma   90.00
#
_symmetry.space_group_name_H-M   'P 1'
#
loop_
_entity.id
_entity.type
_entity.pdbx_description
1 polymer ?
#
loop_
_entity_poly.entity_id
_entity_poly.type
_entity_poly.pdbx_seq_one_letter_code
_entity_poly.pdbx_strand_id
1 'polypeptide(L)'
;MAQVDALEAHGAVRVLDLLAVARTEDGAVAELSLGEDEEFGALVSRLVPVLNASATTAGSVQELWRLAQSVPKGTAVVFLLVEHRWVRGIFTALEQEGGALLGVGFLTPELDVLVDTEVAALEEAARTVAAA
;
A
#
# COMPACT_ATOMS: atom_id res chain seq x y z
N MET A 1 12.64 -0.98 10.39
CA MET A 1 11.83 0.11 10.98
C MET A 1 12.08 1.45 10.32
N ALA A 2 13.31 1.96 10.17
CA ALA A 2 13.55 3.31 9.61
C ALA A 2 12.73 3.73 8.36
N GLN A 3 12.49 2.83 7.40
CA GLN A 3 11.65 3.13 6.23
C GLN A 3 10.14 3.15 6.54
N VAL A 4 9.69 2.32 7.48
CA VAL A 4 8.32 2.34 8.04
C VAL A 4 8.12 3.63 8.82
N ASP A 5 9.09 4.00 9.65
CA ASP A 5 9.07 5.24 10.44
C ASP A 5 9.01 6.48 9.52
N ALA A 6 9.72 6.43 8.38
CA ALA A 6 9.67 7.49 7.37
C ALA A 6 8.28 7.66 6.74
N LEU A 7 7.51 6.58 6.55
CA LEU A 7 6.13 6.65 6.06
C LEU A 7 5.21 7.36 7.06
N GLU A 8 5.43 7.17 8.36
CA GLU A 8 4.58 7.73 9.42
C GLU A 8 4.95 9.17 9.81
N ALA A 9 6.18 9.61 9.53
CA ALA A 9 6.75 10.88 10.01
C ALA A 9 5.87 12.12 9.77
N HIS A 10 5.07 12.13 8.70
CA HIS A 10 4.21 13.25 8.33
C HIS A 10 2.72 13.03 8.67
N GLY A 11 2.37 11.89 9.29
CA GLY A 11 1.01 11.56 9.72
C GLY A 11 -0.02 11.32 8.61
N ALA A 12 0.39 11.48 7.34
CA ALA A 12 -0.44 11.20 6.16
C ALA A 12 -0.79 9.71 6.04
N VAL A 13 0.09 8.87 6.56
CA VAL A 13 0.00 7.41 6.55
C VAL A 13 0.25 6.90 7.97
N ARG A 14 -0.46 5.84 8.37
CA ARG A 14 -0.22 5.10 9.60
C ARG A 14 -0.04 3.63 9.27
N VAL A 15 1.05 3.04 9.74
CA VAL A 15 1.29 1.61 9.63
C VAL A 15 0.53 0.94 10.77
N LEU A 16 -0.42 0.07 10.42
CA LEU A 16 -1.28 -0.58 11.39
C LEU A 16 -0.70 -1.93 11.83
N ASP A 17 -0.09 -2.64 10.88
CA ASP A 17 0.45 -3.96 11.09
C ASP A 17 1.37 -4.34 9.92
N LEU A 18 2.23 -5.32 10.15
CA LEU A 18 3.19 -5.81 9.17
C LEU A 18 3.33 -7.32 9.37
N LEU A 19 3.43 -8.10 8.30
CA LEU A 19 3.75 -9.53 8.37
C LEU A 19 4.86 -9.85 7.38
N ALA A 20 6.00 -10.34 7.87
CA ALA A 20 7.08 -10.80 7.02
C ALA A 20 7.09 -12.32 6.92
N VAL A 21 7.26 -12.84 5.71
CA VAL A 21 7.36 -14.27 5.44
C VAL A 21 8.54 -14.54 4.52
N ALA A 22 9.28 -15.61 4.80
CA ALA A 22 10.33 -16.10 3.92
C ALA A 22 9.92 -17.42 3.29
N ARG A 23 10.23 -17.57 2.01
CA ARG A 23 10.21 -18.88 1.36
C ARG A 23 11.59 -19.50 1.45
N THR A 24 11.70 -20.58 2.21
CA THR A 24 12.96 -21.32 2.40
C THR A 24 13.38 -22.04 1.12
N GLU A 25 14.64 -22.46 1.06
CA GLU A 25 15.19 -23.27 -0.05
C GLU A 25 14.43 -24.58 -0.25
N ASP A 26 13.92 -25.15 0.84
CA ASP A 26 13.10 -26.36 0.82
C ASP A 26 11.67 -26.09 0.30
N GLY A 27 11.32 -24.82 0.08
CA GLY A 27 10.04 -24.39 -0.45
C GLY A 27 8.96 -24.20 0.62
N ALA A 28 9.29 -24.40 1.90
CA ALA A 28 8.42 -24.03 3.01
C ALA A 28 8.32 -22.51 3.12
N VAL A 29 7.18 -22.00 3.58
CA VAL A 29 7.04 -20.58 3.90
C VAL A 29 6.93 -20.47 5.42
N ALA A 30 7.75 -19.59 6.00
CA ALA A 30 7.86 -19.36 7.43
C ALA A 30 7.74 -17.87 7.73
N GLU A 31 7.12 -17.54 8.85
CA GLU A 31 7.06 -16.18 9.34
C GLU A 31 8.44 -15.72 9.83
N LEU A 32 8.79 -14.47 9.52
CA LEU A 32 10.00 -13.83 10.00
C LEU A 32 9.65 -12.92 11.17
N SER A 33 10.24 -13.19 12.32
CA SER A 33 10.24 -12.24 13.44
C SER A 33 11.09 -11.02 13.06
N LEU A 34 10.51 -9.83 13.20
CA LEU A 34 11.14 -8.55 12.86
C LEU A 34 11.59 -7.75 14.09
N GLY A 35 11.48 -8.33 15.29
CA GLY A 35 11.80 -7.71 16.56
C GLY A 35 11.52 -8.66 17.73
N GLU A 36 12.07 -8.37 18.90
CA GLU A 36 12.06 -9.30 20.04
C GLU A 36 10.68 -9.41 20.74
N ASP A 37 9.75 -8.46 20.54
CA ASP A 37 8.51 -8.38 21.33
C ASP A 37 7.23 -7.97 20.53
N GLU A 38 7.27 -7.91 19.20
CA GLU A 38 6.14 -7.41 18.40
C GLU A 38 5.30 -8.52 17.77
N GLU A 39 4.01 -8.58 18.12
CA GLU A 39 3.00 -9.48 17.54
C GLU A 39 2.52 -8.95 16.16
N PHE A 40 3.48 -8.87 15.25
CA PHE A 40 3.30 -8.49 13.86
C PHE A 40 2.45 -9.53 13.11
N GLY A 41 1.47 -9.08 12.32
CA GLY A 41 0.64 -9.91 11.47
C GLY A 41 -0.69 -10.34 12.08
N ALA A 42 -0.96 -10.01 13.34
CA ALA A 42 -2.22 -10.34 14.01
C ALA A 42 -3.43 -9.61 13.39
N LEU A 43 -3.29 -8.32 13.06
CA LEU A 43 -4.36 -7.55 12.41
C LEU A 43 -4.48 -7.92 10.94
N VAL A 44 -3.36 -8.12 10.23
CA VAL A 44 -3.35 -8.64 8.86
C VAL A 44 -4.14 -9.96 8.79
N SER A 45 -3.80 -10.91 9.64
CA SER A 45 -4.46 -12.24 9.66
C SER A 45 -5.96 -12.15 9.95
N ARG A 46 -6.39 -11.19 10.78
CA ARG A 46 -7.80 -11.00 11.14
C ARG A 46 -8.60 -10.22 10.10
N LEU A 47 -8.01 -9.21 9.46
CA LEU A 47 -8.72 -8.27 8.59
C LEU A 47 -8.75 -8.70 7.12
N VAL A 48 -7.77 -9.47 6.66
CA VAL A 48 -7.72 -9.95 5.27
C VAL A 48 -9.02 -10.63 4.83
N PRO A 49 -9.65 -11.53 5.61
CA PRO A 49 -10.93 -12.11 5.20
C PRO A 49 -12.06 -11.09 5.01
N VAL A 50 -12.06 -9.98 5.76
CA VAL A 50 -13.14 -8.97 5.77
C VAL A 50 -12.96 -7.94 4.66
N LEU A 51 -11.74 -7.41 4.49
CA LEU A 51 -11.42 -6.41 3.47
C LEU A 51 -11.71 -6.93 2.06
N ASN A 52 -11.55 -8.24 1.86
CA ASN A 52 -11.70 -8.90 0.57
C ASN A 52 -13.11 -9.45 0.30
N ALA A 53 -14.02 -9.40 1.27
CA ALA A 53 -15.44 -9.66 1.02
C ALA A 53 -16.13 -8.52 0.24
N SER A 54 -15.53 -7.32 0.25
CA SER A 54 -16.01 -6.13 -0.46
C SER A 54 -15.34 -5.92 -1.83
N ALA A 55 -14.17 -6.55 -2.08
CA ALA A 55 -13.42 -6.46 -3.32
C ALA A 55 -13.69 -7.69 -4.21
N THR A 56 -14.06 -7.49 -5.47
CA THR A 56 -14.39 -8.57 -6.44
C THR A 56 -13.18 -9.36 -6.96
N THR A 57 -12.00 -9.26 -6.32
CA THR A 57 -10.78 -9.97 -6.73
C THR A 57 -10.00 -10.50 -5.52
N ALA A 58 -9.78 -11.82 -5.49
CA ALA A 58 -8.77 -12.61 -4.77
C ALA A 58 -8.16 -12.00 -3.48
N GLY A 59 -8.51 -12.53 -2.30
CA GLY A 59 -7.90 -12.10 -1.02
C GLY A 59 -8.30 -12.86 0.25
N SER A 60 -8.21 -14.19 0.28
CA SER A 60 -8.20 -14.94 1.55
C SER A 60 -6.80 -14.94 2.19
N VAL A 61 -6.68 -15.28 3.49
CA VAL A 61 -5.37 -15.57 4.11
C VAL A 61 -4.65 -16.69 3.33
N GLN A 62 -5.40 -17.66 2.80
CA GLN A 62 -4.89 -18.66 1.88
C GLN A 62 -4.34 -18.07 0.57
N GLU A 63 -4.79 -16.91 0.12
CA GLU A 63 -4.23 -16.20 -1.05
C GLU A 63 -2.95 -15.47 -0.75
N LEU A 64 -2.85 -14.81 0.40
CA LEU A 64 -1.57 -14.27 0.88
C LEU A 64 -0.53 -15.40 0.99
N TRP A 65 -0.94 -16.55 1.54
CA TRP A 65 -0.09 -17.74 1.60
C TRP A 65 0.23 -18.31 0.22
N ARG A 66 -0.73 -18.36 -0.71
CA ARG A 66 -0.45 -18.76 -2.11
C ARG A 66 0.50 -17.79 -2.81
N LEU A 67 0.39 -16.49 -2.55
CA LEU A 67 1.27 -15.47 -3.10
C LEU A 67 2.68 -15.58 -2.50
N ALA A 68 2.79 -15.83 -1.20
CA ALA A 68 4.07 -16.13 -0.56
C ALA A 68 4.69 -17.44 -1.10
N GLN A 69 3.87 -18.40 -1.55
CA GLN A 69 4.36 -19.61 -2.21
C GLN A 69 4.74 -19.39 -3.68
N SER A 70 4.23 -18.34 -4.33
CA SER A 70 4.54 -18.03 -5.73
C SER A 70 5.85 -17.26 -5.88
N VAL A 71 6.37 -16.64 -4.82
CA VAL A 71 7.69 -16.01 -4.87
C VAL A 71 8.81 -17.03 -4.99
N PRO A 72 9.98 -16.66 -5.58
CA PRO A 72 11.12 -17.56 -5.68
C PRO A 72 11.56 -18.09 -4.32
N LYS A 73 12.14 -19.28 -4.30
CA LYS A 73 12.82 -19.81 -3.11
C LYS A 73 13.97 -18.88 -2.70
N GLY A 74 14.26 -18.83 -1.41
CA GLY A 74 15.27 -17.93 -0.85
C GLY A 74 14.84 -16.46 -0.80
N THR A 75 13.57 -16.15 -1.12
CA THR A 75 13.05 -14.78 -1.12
C THR A 75 12.19 -14.51 0.12
N ALA A 76 12.28 -13.29 0.65
CA ALA A 76 11.40 -12.78 1.68
C ALA A 76 10.40 -11.77 1.11
N VAL A 77 9.19 -11.78 1.65
CA VAL A 77 8.09 -10.87 1.30
C VAL A 77 7.56 -10.23 2.57
N VAL A 78 7.15 -8.97 2.45
CA VAL A 78 6.50 -8.22 3.52
C VAL A 78 5.11 -7.82 3.08
N PHE A 79 4.12 -8.14 3.92
CA PHE A 79 2.79 -7.58 3.84
C PHE A 79 2.72 -6.39 4.79
N LEU A 80 2.30 -5.24 4.27
CA LEU A 80 2.16 -4.02 5.04
C LEU A 80 0.68 -3.62 5.06
N LEU A 81 0.11 -3.49 6.26
CA LEU A 81 -1.24 -2.95 6.44
C LEU A 81 -1.13 -1.47 6.80
N VAL A 82 -1.73 -0.64 5.95
CA VAL A 82 -1.56 0.81 6.00
C VAL A 82 -2.90 1.52 6.02
N GLU A 83 -3.08 2.47 6.94
CA GLU A 83 -4.16 3.46 6.89
C GLU A 83 -3.69 4.71 6.14
N HIS A 84 -4.30 5.02 5.00
CA HIS A 84 -4.09 6.29 4.30
C HIS A 84 -4.95 7.38 4.96
N ARG A 85 -4.41 8.03 6.00
CA ARG A 85 -5.14 9.05 6.76
C ARG A 85 -5.44 10.30 5.92
N TRP A 86 -4.55 10.64 4.99
CA TRP A 86 -4.70 11.80 4.11
C TRP A 86 -5.94 11.72 3.20
N VAL A 87 -6.30 10.53 2.71
CA VAL A 87 -7.38 10.37 1.73
C VAL A 87 -8.77 10.44 2.37
N ARG A 88 -8.86 10.38 3.70
CA ARG A 88 -10.15 10.37 4.42
C ARG A 88 -11.02 11.57 4.08
N GLY A 89 -10.43 12.78 4.05
CA GLY A 89 -11.16 14.00 3.70
C GLY A 89 -11.69 13.97 2.27
N ILE A 90 -10.93 13.38 1.34
CA ILE A 90 -11.31 13.24 -0.06
C ILE A 90 -12.50 12.29 -0.19
N PHE A 91 -12.46 11.12 0.45
CA PHE A 91 -13.58 10.19 0.42
C PHE A 91 -14.83 10.75 1.09
N THR A 92 -14.69 11.46 2.21
CA THR A 92 -15.82 12.15 2.84
C THR A 92 -16.44 13.20 1.90
N ALA A 93 -15.63 14.00 1.22
CA ALA A 93 -16.13 14.98 0.25
C ALA A 93 -16.79 14.29 -0.96
N LEU A 94 -16.19 13.22 -1.47
CA LEU A 94 -16.73 12.44 -2.58
C LEU A 94 -18.11 11.86 -2.24
N GLU A 95 -18.26 11.25 -1.06
CA GLU A 95 -19.54 10.70 -0.59
C GLU A 95 -20.62 11.78 -0.45
N GLN A 96 -20.26 12.97 0.06
CA GLN A 96 -21.18 14.11 0.20
C GLN A 96 -21.71 14.59 -1.15
N GLU A 97 -20.88 14.53 -2.19
CA GLU A 97 -21.25 14.89 -3.57
C GLU A 97 -21.89 13.71 -4.34
N GLY A 98 -22.11 12.56 -3.68
CA GLY A 98 -22.65 11.36 -4.32
C GLY A 98 -21.70 10.72 -5.35
N GLY A 99 -20.41 11.05 -5.30
CA GLY A 99 -19.37 10.50 -6.15
C GLY A 99 -18.93 9.10 -5.72
N ALA A 100 -18.25 8.40 -6.62
CA ALA A 100 -17.68 7.07 -6.37
C ALA A 100 -16.26 6.98 -6.92
N LEU A 101 -15.39 6.25 -6.22
CA LEU A 101 -14.02 6.00 -6.65
C LEU A 101 -14.02 5.02 -7.82
N LEU A 102 -13.43 5.43 -8.95
CA LEU A 102 -13.39 4.59 -10.16
C LEU A 102 -12.19 3.64 -10.20
N GLY A 103 -11.11 3.96 -9.48
CA GLY A 103 -9.92 3.13 -9.41
C GLY A 103 -8.79 3.78 -8.62
N VAL A 104 -7.79 2.97 -8.26
CA VAL A 104 -6.53 3.41 -7.64
C VAL A 104 -5.37 2.79 -8.39
N GLY A 105 -4.25 3.51 -8.50
CA GLY A 105 -3.05 3.05 -9.18
C GLY A 105 -1.81 3.68 -8.57
N PHE A 106 -0.65 3.09 -8.88
CA PHE A 106 0.65 3.62 -8.51
C PHE A 106 1.34 4.18 -9.75
N LEU A 107 2.07 5.28 -9.58
CA LEU A 107 3.00 5.75 -10.59
C LEU A 107 4.19 4.80 -10.61
N THR A 108 4.36 4.09 -11.72
CA THR A 108 5.58 3.31 -11.94
C THR A 108 6.71 4.27 -12.32
N PRO A 109 7.99 3.87 -12.16
CA PRO A 109 9.12 4.72 -12.54
C PRO A 109 9.04 5.25 -13.97
N GLU A 110 8.46 4.47 -14.89
CA GLU A 110 8.27 4.87 -16.29
C GLU A 110 7.19 5.95 -16.44
N LEU A 111 6.15 5.92 -15.59
CA LEU A 111 5.08 6.93 -15.57
C LEU A 111 5.50 8.20 -14.83
N ASP A 112 6.43 8.10 -13.89
CA ASP A 112 6.92 9.23 -13.08
C ASP A 112 7.53 10.32 -13.95
N VAL A 113 8.41 9.95 -14.90
CA VAL A 113 9.05 10.89 -15.84
C VAL A 113 8.03 11.62 -16.72
N LEU A 114 6.97 10.90 -17.13
CA LEU A 114 5.90 11.49 -17.93
C LEU A 114 5.09 12.48 -17.11
N VAL A 115 4.73 12.12 -15.88
CA VAL A 115 3.97 12.99 -14.97
C VAL A 115 4.77 14.25 -14.64
N ASP A 116 6.06 14.14 -14.32
CA ASP A 116 6.91 15.30 -14.04
C ASP A 116 6.92 16.32 -15.18
N THR A 117 6.99 15.81 -16.43
CA THR A 117 6.98 16.66 -17.63
C THR A 117 5.65 17.40 -17.78
N GLU A 118 4.52 16.70 -17.61
CA GLU A 118 3.19 17.28 -17.73
C GLU A 118 2.90 18.29 -16.60
N VAL A 119 3.30 17.97 -15.37
CA VAL A 119 3.14 18.89 -14.22
C VAL A 119 3.94 20.16 -14.45
N ALA A 120 5.21 20.06 -14.89
CA ALA A 120 6.03 21.24 -15.18
C ALA A 120 5.42 22.13 -16.27
N ALA A 121 4.86 21.54 -17.33
CA ALA A 121 4.18 22.28 -18.39
C ALA A 121 2.91 22.99 -17.87
N LEU A 122 2.12 22.33 -17.02
CA LEU A 122 0.91 22.89 -16.43
C LEU A 122 1.23 24.05 -15.49
N GLU A 123 2.28 23.93 -14.68
CA GLU A 123 2.75 24.99 -13.78
C GLU A 123 3.25 26.23 -14.54
N GLU A 124 3.95 26.05 -15.66
CA GLU A 124 4.38 27.15 -16.54
C GLU A 124 3.18 27.89 -17.15
N ALA A 125 2.19 27.13 -17.63
CA ALA A 125 0.95 27.69 -18.15
C ALA A 125 0.18 28.47 -17.07
N ALA A 126 0.06 27.90 -15.86
CA ALA A 126 -0.60 28.55 -14.73
C ALA A 126 0.11 29.85 -14.31
N ARG A 127 1.46 29.86 -14.27
CA ARG A 127 2.25 31.07 -14.01
C ARG A 127 2.05 32.14 -15.08
N THR A 128 1.98 31.75 -16.34
CA THR A 128 1.75 32.68 -17.46
C THR A 128 0.37 33.34 -17.36
N VAL A 129 -0.67 32.58 -16.99
CA VAL A 129 -2.02 33.12 -16.76
C VAL A 129 -2.07 34.04 -15.54
N ALA A 130 -1.37 33.69 -14.45
CA ALA A 130 -1.35 34.50 -13.23
C ALA A 130 -0.54 35.81 -13.37
N ALA A 131 0.37 35.88 -14.34
CA ALA A 131 1.20 37.06 -14.62
C ALA A 131 0.60 38.01 -15.68
N ALA A 132 -0.53 37.63 -16.30
CA ALA A 132 -1.27 38.41 -17.29
C ALA A 132 -2.39 39.24 -16.63
#